data_AF-A0A9D6CAD8-F1
#
_entry.id   AF-A0A9D6CAD8-F1
#
_cell.length_a   1.000
_cell.length_b   1.000
_cell.length_c   1.000
_cell.angle_alpha   90.00
_cell.angle_beta   90.00
_cell.angle_gamma   90.00
#
_symmetry.space_group_name_H-M   'P 1'
#
loop_
_entity.id
_entity.type
_entity.pdbx_description
1 polymer ?
#
loop_
_entity_poly.entity_id
_entity_poly.type
_entity_poly.pdbx_seq_one_letter_code
_entity_poly.pdbx_strand_id
1 'polypeptide(L)'
;MPRLSIDITPEEHQKLKAIAALKGQSIKDYVLTRTLGEAPALGGMSEDEAFSALADFLKPRIEQARRGDLSTKSVDDIRREARQQAGL
;
A
#
# COMPACT_ATOMS: atom_id res chain seq x y z
N MET A 1 14.96 -21.20 -2.45
CA MET A 1 13.85 -20.22 -2.36
C MET A 1 13.17 -20.37 -1.01
N PRO A 2 13.00 -19.28 -0.24
CA PRO A 2 12.26 -19.33 1.02
C PRO A 2 10.81 -19.75 0.78
N ARG A 3 10.29 -20.65 1.62
CA ARG A 3 8.90 -21.14 1.58
C ARG A 3 8.20 -20.73 2.87
N LEU A 4 7.01 -20.15 2.75
CA LEU A 4 6.13 -19.82 3.87
C LEU A 4 4.96 -20.80 3.88
N SER A 5 4.80 -21.55 4.97
CA SER A 5 3.63 -22.40 5.22
C SER A 5 2.65 -21.65 6.11
N ILE A 6 1.38 -21.61 5.72
CA ILE A 6 0.32 -20.91 6.45
C ILE A 6 -0.80 -21.92 6.69
N ASP A 7 -1.17 -22.12 7.95
CA ASP A 7 -2.31 -22.94 8.31
C ASP A 7 -3.58 -22.10 8.25
N ILE A 8 -4.54 -22.54 7.45
CA ILE A 8 -5.85 -21.91 7.29
C ILE A 8 -6.92 -23.00 7.16
N THR A 9 -8.13 -22.67 7.57
CA THR A 9 -9.28 -23.55 7.36
C THR A 9 -9.64 -23.65 5.86
N PRO A 10 -10.34 -24.71 5.43
CA PRO A 10 -10.81 -24.84 4.04
C PRO A 10 -11.70 -23.67 3.60
N GLU A 11 -12.52 -23.15 4.50
CA GLU A 11 -13.44 -22.03 4.26
C GLU A 11 -12.69 -20.71 4.05
N GLU A 12 -11.66 -20.45 4.86
CA GLU A 12 -10.76 -19.29 4.69
C GLU A 12 -10.00 -19.37 3.37
N HIS A 13 -9.50 -20.57 3.00
CA HIS A 13 -8.85 -20.78 1.71
C HIS A 13 -9.79 -20.48 0.55
N GLN A 14 -11.06 -20.89 0.62
CA GLN A 14 -12.04 -20.63 -0.42
C GLN A 14 -12.35 -19.12 -0.56
N LYS A 15 -12.51 -18.41 0.56
CA LYS A 15 -12.69 -16.95 0.56
C LYS A 15 -11.47 -16.25 -0.05
N LEU A 16 -10.26 -16.65 0.36
CA LEU A 16 -9.01 -16.09 -0.13
C LEU A 16 -8.84 -16.30 -1.63
N LYS A 17 -9.18 -17.49 -2.12
CA LYS A 17 -9.19 -17.82 -3.56
C LYS A 17 -10.15 -16.96 -4.36
N ALA A 18 -11.36 -16.76 -3.85
CA ALA A 18 -12.35 -15.91 -4.51
C ALA A 18 -11.85 -14.47 -4.62
N ILE A 19 -11.29 -13.92 -3.53
CA ILE A 19 -10.80 -12.54 -3.53
C ILE A 19 -9.58 -12.37 -4.46
N ALA A 20 -8.65 -13.33 -4.47
CA ALA A 20 -7.51 -13.31 -5.39
C ALA A 20 -7.97 -13.33 -6.86
N ALA A 21 -8.95 -14.17 -7.19
CA ALA A 21 -9.53 -14.26 -8.52
C ALA A 21 -10.24 -12.96 -8.94
N LEU A 22 -10.97 -12.30 -8.02
CA LEU A 22 -11.60 -11.00 -8.27
C LEU A 22 -10.58 -9.90 -8.57
N LYS A 23 -9.37 -10.00 -8.01
CA LYS A 23 -8.26 -9.09 -8.31
C LYS A 23 -7.44 -9.50 -9.55
N GLY A 24 -7.77 -10.61 -10.20
CA GLY A 24 -7.01 -11.15 -11.32
C GLY A 24 -5.60 -11.63 -10.94
N GLN A 25 -5.37 -11.95 -9.66
CA GLN A 25 -4.07 -12.36 -9.12
C GLN A 25 -4.11 -13.83 -8.69
N SER A 26 -2.95 -14.49 -8.68
CA SER A 26 -2.86 -15.81 -8.07
C SER A 26 -3.02 -15.70 -6.55
N ILE A 27 -3.47 -16.76 -5.88
CA ILE A 27 -3.55 -16.80 -4.40
C ILE A 27 -2.20 -16.45 -3.77
N LYS A 28 -1.11 -16.96 -4.36
CA LYS A 28 0.25 -16.70 -3.89
C LYS A 28 0.56 -15.20 -3.91
N ASP A 29 0.31 -14.54 -5.04
CA ASP A 29 0.64 -13.12 -5.22
C ASP A 29 -0.26 -12.24 -4.35
N TYR A 30 -1.55 -12.60 -4.26
CA TYR A 30 -2.51 -11.91 -3.41
C TYR A 30 -2.13 -12.00 -1.92
N VAL A 31 -1.70 -13.18 -1.46
CA VAL A 31 -1.26 -13.36 -0.06
C VAL A 31 0.02 -12.61 0.21
N LEU A 32 1.04 -12.73 -0.66
CA LEU A 32 2.32 -12.06 -0.46
C LEU A 32 2.18 -10.53 -0.42
N THR A 33 1.43 -9.96 -1.37
CA THR A 33 1.17 -8.50 -1.41
C THR A 33 0.38 -8.02 -0.19
N ARG A 34 -0.58 -8.82 0.29
CA ARG A 34 -1.40 -8.46 1.44
C ARG A 34 -0.69 -8.60 2.78
N THR A 35 0.15 -9.64 2.96
CA THR A 35 0.83 -9.92 4.24
C THR A 35 2.13 -9.14 4.38
N LEU A 36 2.84 -8.87 3.28
CA LEU A 36 4.10 -8.13 3.28
C LEU A 36 3.92 -6.64 2.93
N GLY A 37 2.72 -6.24 2.49
CA GLY A 37 2.37 -4.88 2.11
C GLY A 37 2.77 -4.50 0.67
N GLU A 38 2.17 -3.41 0.17
CA GLU A 38 2.59 -2.72 -1.07
C GLU A 38 3.75 -1.74 -0.83
N ALA A 39 4.27 -1.66 0.40
CA ALA A 39 5.52 -0.96 0.61
C ALA A 39 6.59 -1.74 -0.16
N PRO A 40 7.32 -1.13 -1.10
CA PRO A 40 8.47 -1.81 -1.68
C PRO A 40 9.34 -2.25 -0.50
N ALA A 41 9.70 -3.54 -0.48
CA ALA A 41 10.55 -4.06 0.55
C ALA A 41 11.83 -3.21 0.56
N LEU A 42 11.94 -2.29 1.53
CA LEU A 42 13.11 -1.42 1.68
C LEU A 42 14.38 -2.27 1.88
N GLY A 43 14.22 -3.54 2.26
CA GLY A 43 15.26 -4.55 2.16
C GLY A 43 15.39 -5.10 0.74
N GLY A 44 16.37 -4.59 0.00
CA GLY A 44 16.81 -5.14 -1.29
C GLY A 44 16.80 -4.16 -2.47
N MET A 45 16.28 -2.95 -2.29
CA MET A 45 16.43 -1.89 -3.27
C MET A 45 17.84 -1.32 -3.22
N SER A 46 18.44 -1.11 -4.39
CA SER A 46 19.58 -0.20 -4.52
C SER A 46 19.16 1.24 -4.16
N GLU A 47 20.14 2.07 -3.78
CA GLU A 47 19.87 3.49 -3.47
C GLU A 47 19.20 4.21 -4.64
N ASP A 48 19.61 3.90 -5.88
CA ASP A 48 19.03 4.48 -7.10
C ASP A 48 17.56 4.08 -7.30
N GLU A 49 17.21 2.82 -7.03
CA GLU A 49 15.82 2.35 -7.10
C GLU A 49 14.94 3.01 -6.04
N ALA A 50 15.45 3.15 -4.81
CA ALA A 50 14.77 3.85 -3.75
C ALA A 50 14.56 5.34 -4.08
N PHE A 51 15.58 5.98 -4.68
CA PHE A 51 15.51 7.37 -5.11
C PHE A 51 14.52 7.56 -6.26
N SER A 52 14.52 6.66 -7.26
CA SER A 52 13.55 6.70 -8.35
C SER A 52 12.12 6.54 -7.85
N ALA A 53 11.88 5.57 -6.94
CA ALA A 53 10.56 5.36 -6.37
C ALA A 53 10.05 6.58 -5.59
N LEU A 54 10.94 7.24 -4.84
CA LEU A 54 10.62 8.49 -4.15
C LEU A 54 10.29 9.62 -5.13
N ALA A 55 11.08 9.77 -6.20
CA ALA A 55 10.85 10.78 -7.22
C ALA A 55 9.49 10.59 -7.91
N ASP A 56 9.16 9.35 -8.29
CA ASP A 56 7.88 9.02 -8.91
C ASP A 56 6.70 9.27 -7.97
N PHE A 57 6.85 8.94 -6.70
CA PHE A 57 5.85 9.22 -5.67
C PHE A 57 5.59 10.72 -5.46
N LEU A 58 6.64 11.55 -5.53
CA LEU A 58 6.54 13.00 -5.31
C LEU A 58 6.09 13.77 -6.56
N LYS A 59 6.36 13.27 -7.77
CA LYS A 59 5.99 13.91 -9.03
C LYS A 59 4.54 14.39 -9.11
N PRO A 60 3.50 13.57 -8.82
CA PRO A 60 2.12 14.03 -8.87
C PRO A 60 1.82 15.15 -7.86
N ARG A 61 2.45 15.13 -6.67
CA ARG A 61 2.28 16.17 -5.64
C ARG A 61 2.91 17.50 -6.05
N ILE A 62 4.05 17.45 -6.74
CA ILE A 62 4.70 18.64 -7.30
C ILE A 62 3.81 19.26 -8.38
N GLU A 63 3.26 18.44 -9.28
CA GLU A 63 2.34 18.94 -10.32
C GLU A 63 1.06 19.51 -9.72
N GLN A 64 0.51 18.89 -8.67
CA GLN A 64 -0.62 19.42 -7.90
C GLN A 64 -0.29 20.79 -7.30
N ALA A 65 0.87 20.93 -6.65
CA ALA A 65 1.30 22.20 -6.07
C ALA A 65 1.52 23.29 -7.15
N ARG A 66 2.08 22.93 -8.30
CA ARG A 66 2.25 23.84 -9.46
C ARG A 66 0.93 24.35 -10.02
N ARG A 67 -0.12 23.52 -9.99
CA ARG A 67 -1.48 23.94 -10.35
C ARG A 67 -2.18 24.81 -9.30
N GLY A 68 -1.59 24.93 -8.10
CA GLY A 68 -2.19 25.66 -6.98
C GLY A 68 -3.25 24.85 -6.22
N ASP A 69 -3.32 23.53 -6.46
CA ASP A 69 -4.25 22.60 -5.80
C ASP A 69 -3.79 22.30 -4.35
N LEU A 70 -3.67 23.33 -3.52
CA LEU A 70 -3.23 23.23 -2.13
C LEU A 70 -4.41 22.95 -1.20
N SER A 71 -4.14 22.28 -0.08
CA SER A 71 -5.16 22.12 0.96
C SER A 71 -5.48 23.46 1.60
N THR A 72 -6.77 23.77 1.71
CA THR A 72 -7.27 24.93 2.46
C THR A 72 -7.44 24.65 3.95
N LYS A 73 -7.19 23.41 4.38
CA LYS A 73 -7.36 22.97 5.77
C LYS A 73 -6.27 23.56 6.65
N SER A 74 -6.65 24.00 7.84
CA SER A 74 -5.67 24.33 8.87
C SER A 74 -5.02 23.06 9.43
N VAL A 75 -3.90 23.21 10.13
CA VAL A 75 -3.22 22.10 10.82
C VAL A 75 -4.16 21.41 11.82
N ASP A 76 -5.00 22.17 12.51
CA ASP A 76 -5.96 21.62 13.46
C ASP A 76 -7.05 20.79 12.78
N ASP A 77 -7.51 21.21 11.61
CA ASP A 77 -8.49 20.46 10.81
C ASP A 77 -7.90 19.14 10.32
N ILE A 78 -6.66 19.18 9.82
CA ILE A 78 -5.92 17.99 9.39
C ILE A 78 -5.76 17.01 10.57
N ARG A 79 -5.37 17.51 11.75
CA ARG A 79 -5.20 16.66 12.94
C ARG A 79 -6.51 16.01 13.38
N ARG A 80 -7.61 16.77 13.35
CA ARG A 80 -8.93 16.27 13.74
C ARG A 80 -9.42 15.19 12.80
N GLU A 81 -9.29 15.40 11.49
CA GLU A 81 -9.67 14.40 10.47
C GLU A 81 -8.82 13.13 10.57
N ALA A 82 -7.51 13.25 10.79
CA ALA A 82 -6.64 12.10 10.96
C ALA A 82 -7.04 11.22 12.16
N ARG A 83 -7.48 11.84 13.27
CA ARG A 83 -8.00 11.10 14.45
C ARG A 83 -9.30 10.37 14.13
N GLN A 84 -10.24 11.05 13.46
CA GLN A 84 -11.50 10.45 13.01
C GLN A 84 -11.27 9.26 12.08
N GLN A 85 -10.34 9.36 11.13
CA GLN A 85 -9.96 8.27 10.23
C GLN A 85 -9.32 7.09 10.98
N ALA A 86 -8.59 7.37 12.05
CA ALA A 86 -8.00 6.36 12.93
C ALA A 86 -8.99 5.76 13.95
N GLY A 87 -10.25 6.25 14.00
CA GLY A 87 -11.26 5.81 14.96
C GLY A 87 -11.02 6.27 16.40
N LEU A 88 -10.28 7.37 16.58
CA LEU A 88 -10.00 8.04 17.87
C LEU A 88 -10.82 9.32 18.00
#